data_AF-A0A3D4AW28-F1
#
_entry.id   AF-A0A3D4AW28-F1
#
_cell.length_a   1.000
_cell.length_b   1.000
_cell.length_c   1.000
_cell.angle_alpha   90.00
_cell.angle_beta   90.00
_cell.angle_gamma   90.00
#
_symmetry.space_group_name_H-M   'P 1'
#
loop_
_entity.id
_entity.type
_entity.pdbx_description
1 polymer ?
#
loop_
_entity_poly.entity_id
_entity_poly.type
_entity_poly.pdbx_seq_one_letter_code
_entity_poly.pdbx_strand_id
1 'polypeptide(L)' 'MSTSLINTKLQPFNATAYHNGDFVELTEKDVLGKWSIFFFYPAD' A
#
# COMPACT_ATOMS: atom_id res chain seq x y z
N MET A 1 -19.31 -2.05 -10.56
CA MET A 1 -18.86 -0.68 -10.89
C MET A 1 -17.64 -0.38 -10.05
N SER A 2 -16.49 -0.10 -10.66
CA SER A 2 -15.33 0.39 -9.92
C SER A 2 -15.51 1.89 -9.73
N THR A 3 -15.63 2.33 -8.47
CA THR A 3 -15.70 3.76 -8.12
C THR A 3 -14.28 4.27 -7.91
N SER A 4 -13.93 5.38 -8.54
CA SER A 4 -12.66 6.06 -8.29
C SER A 4 -12.55 6.48 -6.82
N LEU A 5 -11.37 6.29 -6.23
CA LEU A 5 -11.09 6.57 -4.80
C LEU A 5 -10.38 7.92 -4.58
N ILE A 6 -10.44 8.85 -5.54
CA ILE A 6 -9.82 10.18 -5.39
C ILE A 6 -10.40 10.93 -4.19
N ASN A 7 -9.53 11.65 -3.45
CA ASN A 7 -9.85 12.41 -2.24
C ASN A 7 -10.47 11.59 -1.09
N THR A 8 -10.31 10.27 -1.12
CA THR A 8 -10.65 9.40 0.00
C THR A 8 -9.43 9.16 0.89
N LYS A 9 -9.68 8.87 2.17
CA LYS A 9 -8.61 8.47 3.08
C LYS A 9 -8.17 7.04 2.77
N LEU A 10 -6.86 6.80 2.77
CA LEU A 10 -6.31 5.44 2.72
C LEU A 10 -6.89 4.60 3.86
N GLN A 11 -7.41 3.43 3.52
CA GLN A 11 -7.96 2.51 4.50
C GLN A 11 -6.83 1.79 5.25
N PRO A 12 -7.05 1.36 6.50
CA PRO A 12 -6.07 0.57 7.23
C PRO A 12 -5.70 -0.70 6.46
N PHE A 13 -4.42 -1.05 6.49
CA PHE A 13 -3.95 -2.32 5.94
C PHE A 13 -2.82 -2.88 6.79
N ASN A 14 -2.65 -4.19 6.73
CA ASN A 14 -1.42 -4.84 7.14
C ASN A 14 -1.04 -5.85 6.06
N ALA A 15 0.18 -5.74 5.56
CA ALA A 15 0.72 -6.63 4.55
C ALA A 15 2.17 -6.99 4.87
N THR A 16 2.52 -8.25 4.62
CA THR A 16 3.92 -8.67 4.57
C THR A 16 4.48 -8.30 3.19
N ALA A 17 5.55 -7.53 3.16
CA ALA A 17 6.25 -7.12 1.95
C ALA A 17 7.66 -7.72 1.91
N TYR A 18 8.14 -8.03 0.71
CA TYR A 18 9.55 -8.36 0.49
C TYR A 18 10.32 -7.11 0.07
N HIS A 19 11.36 -6.75 0.81
CA HIS A 19 12.19 -5.57 0.54
C HIS A 19 13.65 -5.85 0.91
N ASN A 20 14.56 -5.65 -0.05
CA ASN A 20 16.02 -5.80 0.13
C ASN A 20 16.48 -7.15 0.71
N GLY A 21 15.82 -8.26 0.38
CA GLY A 21 16.22 -9.59 0.85
C GLY A 21 15.42 -10.11 2.04
N ASP A 22 14.63 -9.25 2.68
CA ASP A 22 13.92 -9.57 3.92
C ASP A 22 12.40 -9.39 3.78
N PHE A 23 11.66 -10.12 4.62
CA PHE A 23 10.24 -9.90 4.83
C PHE A 23 10.02 -8.88 5.94
N VAL A 24 9.20 -7.88 5.65
CA VAL A 24 8.84 -6.80 6.58
C VAL A 24 7.33 -6.67 6.67
N GLU A 25 6.82 -6.31 7.83
CA GLU A 25 5.42 -5.90 7.99
C GLU A 25 5.27 -4.43 7.60
N LEU A 26 4.23 -4.12 6.83
CA LEU A 26 3.92 -2.78 6.35
C LEU A 26 2.45 -2.44 6.63
N THR A 27 2.22 -1.24 7.14
CA THR A 27 0.90 -0.72 7.48
C THR A 27 0.66 0.65 6.85
N GLU A 28 -0.58 1.15 6.92
CA GLU A 28 -0.91 2.51 6.46
C GLU A 28 -0.17 3.60 7.23
N LYS A 29 0.34 3.29 8.42
CA LYS A 29 1.09 4.24 9.25
C LYS A 29 2.48 4.53 8.70
N ASP A 30 3.09 3.55 8.04
CA ASP A 30 4.47 3.63 7.53
C ASP A 30 4.61 4.59 6.34
N VAL A 31 3.50 4.82 5.63
CA VAL A 31 3.38 5.72 4.48
C VAL A 31 2.82 7.10 4.83
N LEU A 32 2.26 7.27 6.04
CA LEU A 32 1.65 8.53 6.45
C LEU A 32 2.71 9.65 6.52
N GLY A 33 2.37 10.81 5.95
CA GLY A 33 3.30 11.95 5.87
C GLY A 33 4.34 11.85 4.76
N LYS A 34 4.29 10.80 3.94
CA LYS A 34 5.13 10.62 2.74
C LYS A 34 4.26 10.65 1.50
N TRP A 35 4.84 11.05 0.37
CA TRP A 35 4.25 10.74 -0.93
C TRP A 35 4.43 9.25 -1.21
N SER A 36 3.37 8.57 -1.62
CA SER A 36 3.37 7.11 -1.82
C SER A 36 2.56 6.74 -3.06
N ILE A 37 3.04 5.73 -3.78
CA ILE A 37 2.40 5.18 -4.98
C ILE A 37 2.09 3.71 -4.67
N PHE A 38 0.82 3.33 -4.83
CA PHE A 38 0.37 1.94 -4.74
C PHE A 38 0.09 1.44 -6.15
N PHE A 39 0.87 0.46 -6.60
CA PHE A 39 0.75 -0.14 -7.93
C PHE A 39 0.33 -1.60 -7.81
N PHE A 40 -0.81 -1.94 -8.40
CA PHE A 40 -1.37 -3.29 -8.37
C PHE A 40 -1.15 -3.97 -9.73
N TYR A 41 -0.74 -5.22 -9.71
CA TYR A 41 -0.52 -6.06 -10.88
C TYR A 41 -1.06 -7.48 -10.61
N PRO A 42 -1.50 -8.23 -11.65
CA PRO A 42 -2.31 -9.43 -11.45
C PRO A 42 -1.52 -10.65 -10.95
N ALA A 43 -0.30 -10.82 -11.44
CA ALA A 43 0.66 -11.87 -11.11
C ALA A 43 2.03 -11.44 -11.68
N ASP A 44 3.11 -12.09 -11.24
CA ASP A 44 4.47 -11.89 -11.78
C ASP A 44 4.55 -12.01 -13.31
#